data_AF-A0A9D6IG03-F1
#
_entry.id   AF-A0A9D6IG03-F1
#
_cell.length_a   1.000
_cell.length_b   1.000
_cell.length_c   1.000
_cell.angle_alpha   90.00
_cell.angle_beta   90.00
_cell.angle_gamma   90.00
#
_symmetry.space_group_name_H-M   'P 1'
#
loop_
_entity.id
_entity.type
_entity.pdbx_description
1 polymer ?
#
loop_
_entity_poly.entity_id
_entity_poly.type
_entity_poly.pdbx_seq_one_letter_code
_entity_poly.pdbx_strand_id
1 'polypeptide(L)' 'MEITEAQYLRIEPSLPRQRGNVSLSNLQVLNALLYVAEQGCKWRGLPKRFGNWHTIYTRMNRWSKAGVLNGVFERLQR' A
#
# COMPACT_ATOMS: atom_id res chain seq x y z
N MET A 1 -2.31 -3.24 12.16
CA MET A 1 -3.47 -3.24 11.24
C MET A 1 -3.07 -3.80 9.89
N GLU A 2 -3.84 -4.78 9.40
CA GLU A 2 -3.75 -5.32 8.02
C GLU A 2 -5.16 -5.28 7.41
N ILE A 3 -5.26 -5.11 6.10
CA ILE A 3 -6.57 -5.08 5.44
C ILE A 3 -7.11 -6.50 5.31
N THR A 4 -8.43 -6.65 5.52
CA THR A 4 -9.09 -7.93 5.25
C THR A 4 -9.25 -8.14 3.74
N GLU A 5 -9.46 -9.39 3.33
CA GLU A 5 -9.72 -9.71 1.91
C GLU A 5 -10.95 -8.96 1.38
N ALA A 6 -12.03 -8.89 2.17
CA ALA A 6 -13.23 -8.15 1.80
C ALA A 6 -12.96 -6.65 1.60
N GLN A 7 -12.16 -6.04 2.49
CA GLN A 7 -11.73 -4.64 2.33
C GLN A 7 -10.86 -4.47 1.09
N TYR A 8 -9.95 -5.41 0.82
CA TYR A 8 -9.09 -5.38 -0.35
C TYR A 8 -9.89 -5.42 -1.65
N LEU A 9 -10.83 -6.37 -1.79
CA LEU A 9 -11.67 -6.49 -2.98
C LEU A 9 -12.46 -5.22 -3.27
N ARG A 10 -12.87 -4.50 -2.21
CA ARG A 10 -13.57 -3.21 -2.35
C ARG A 10 -12.69 -2.11 -2.94
N ILE A 11 -11.42 -2.06 -2.56
CA ILE A 11 -10.47 -1.01 -2.99
C ILE A 11 -9.68 -1.38 -4.23
N GLU A 12 -9.59 -2.67 -4.57
CA GLU A 12 -8.82 -3.19 -5.71
C GLU A 12 -9.08 -2.41 -7.01
N PRO A 13 -10.33 -2.02 -7.36
CA PRO A 13 -10.60 -1.23 -8.56
C PRO A 13 -9.96 0.17 -8.57
N SER A 14 -9.55 0.71 -7.42
CA SER A 14 -8.84 2.00 -7.33
C SER A 14 -7.33 1.87 -7.47
N LEU A 15 -6.81 0.64 -7.38
CA LEU A 15 -5.38 0.41 -7.42
C LEU A 15 -4.90 0.30 -8.87
N PRO A 16 -3.72 0.85 -9.18
CA PRO A 16 -3.18 0.74 -10.52
C PRO A 16 -2.88 -0.71 -10.85
N ARG A 17 -3.19 -1.10 -12.09
CA ARG A 17 -2.80 -2.40 -12.65
C ARG A 17 -1.28 -2.49 -12.69
N GLN A 18 -0.75 -3.53 -12.04
CA GLN A 18 0.69 -3.80 -12.00
C GLN A 18 1.17 -4.23 -13.39
N ARG A 19 2.30 -3.67 -13.86
CA ARG A 19 2.89 -3.97 -15.17
C ARG A 19 4.38 -4.30 -15.03
N GLY A 20 4.87 -5.22 -15.86
CA GLY A 20 6.28 -5.66 -15.85
C GLY A 20 6.58 -6.68 -14.75
N ASN A 21 7.86 -6.82 -14.41
CA ASN A 21 8.30 -7.72 -13.34
C ASN A 21 8.10 -7.04 -11.97
N VAL A 22 7.05 -7.45 -11.25
CA VAL A 22 6.62 -6.81 -10.01
C VAL A 22 6.74 -7.80 -8.86
N SER A 23 7.65 -7.51 -7.91
CA SER A 23 7.99 -8.41 -6.81
C SER A 23 7.07 -8.30 -5.57
N LEU A 24 6.25 -7.25 -5.49
CA LEU A 24 5.32 -7.03 -4.38
C LEU A 24 3.91 -6.81 -4.92
N SER A 25 2.90 -7.48 -4.37
CA SER A 25 1.51 -7.22 -4.72
C SER A 25 1.05 -5.84 -4.22
N ASN A 26 -0.08 -5.34 -4.74
CA ASN A 26 -0.68 -4.11 -4.22
C ASN A 26 -1.08 -4.26 -2.74
N LEU A 27 -1.61 -5.43 -2.36
CA LEU A 27 -1.94 -5.78 -0.98
C LEU A 27 -0.74 -5.68 -0.03
N GLN A 28 0.42 -6.25 -0.42
CA GLN A 28 1.64 -6.20 0.40
C GLN A 28 2.10 -4.76 0.64
N VAL A 29 2.03 -3.91 -0.39
CA VAL A 29 2.40 -2.49 -0.27
C VAL A 29 1.41 -1.75 0.63
N LEU A 30 0.10 -2.01 0.50
CA LEU A 30 -0.90 -1.41 1.38
C LEU A 30 -0.70 -1.79 2.85
N ASN A 31 -0.49 -3.07 3.16
CA ASN A 31 -0.25 -3.51 4.53
C ASN A 31 1.03 -2.90 5.11
N ALA A 32 2.08 -2.76 4.31
CA ALA A 32 3.30 -2.07 4.75
C ALA A 32 3.05 -0.58 5.04
N LEU A 33 2.22 0.10 4.24
CA LEU A 33 1.86 1.50 4.42
C LEU A 33 1.06 1.69 5.72
N LEU A 34 0.08 0.82 5.96
CA LEU A 34 -0.73 0.83 7.17
C LEU A 34 0.12 0.57 8.41
N TYR A 35 1.09 -0.34 8.33
CA TYR A 35 2.01 -0.56 9.43
C TYR A 35 2.83 0.69 9.76
N VAL A 36 3.35 1.39 8.76
CA VAL A 36 4.09 2.66 8.98
C VAL A 36 3.19 3.73 9.58
N ALA A 37 1.95 3.85 9.07
CA ALA A 37 0.99 4.82 9.58
C ALA A 37 0.56 4.53 11.03
N GLU A 38 0.35 3.26 11.38
CA GLU A 38 -0.07 2.83 12.72
C GLU A 38 1.06 2.94 13.75
N GLN A 39 2.28 2.55 13.37
CA GLN A 39 3.42 2.48 14.29
C GLN A 39 4.24 3.78 14.32
N GLY A 40 4.00 4.72 13.40
CA GLY A 40 4.72 5.98 13.30
C GLY A 40 6.23 5.83 13.05
N CYS A 41 6.66 4.72 12.44
CA CYS A 41 8.07 4.40 12.28
C CYS A 41 8.68 5.04 11.02
N LYS A 42 10.01 5.24 11.02
CA LYS A 42 10.74 5.62 9.81
C LYS A 42 10.69 4.46 8.80
N TRP A 43 10.61 4.76 7.51
CA TRP A 43 10.61 3.74 6.44
C TRP A 43 11.73 2.71 6.54
N ARG A 44 12.95 3.13 6.93
CA ARG A 44 14.10 2.23 7.10
C ARG A 44 13.93 1.24 8.27
N GLY A 45 13.02 1.54 9.20
CA GLY A 45 12.63 0.67 10.31
C GLY A 45 11.50 -0.30 9.97
N LEU A 46 11.02 -0.32 8.72
CA LEU A 46 9.99 -1.24 8.30
C LEU A 46 10.47 -2.71 8.47
N PRO A 47 9.70 -3.59 9.12
CA PRO A 47 10.06 -4.99 9.27
C PRO A 47 10.31 -5.68 7.92
N LYS A 48 11.38 -6.48 7.85
CA LYS A 48 11.79 -7.19 6.62
C LYS A 48 10.70 -8.08 6.01
N ARG A 49 9.73 -8.54 6.82
CA ARG A 49 8.59 -9.35 6.34
C ARG A 49 7.74 -8.66 5.27
N PHE A 50 7.72 -7.32 5.25
CA PHE A 50 7.01 -6.56 4.23
C PHE A 50 7.77 -6.43 2.92
N GLY A 51 9.06 -6.77 2.92
CA GLY A 51 9.96 -6.62 1.77
C GLY A 51 10.86 -5.38 1.87
N ASN A 52 11.43 -4.99 0.74
CA ASN A 52 12.37 -3.87 0.68
C ASN A 52 11.64 -2.53 0.89
N TRP A 53 11.99 -1.84 1.97
CA TRP A 53 11.38 -0.55 2.34
C TRP A 53 11.47 0.50 1.23
N HIS A 54 12.55 0.51 0.43
CA HIS A 54 12.75 1.50 -0.62
C HIS A 54 11.77 1.29 -1.78
N THR A 55 11.50 0.04 -2.14
CA THR A 55 10.50 -0.33 -3.15
C THR A 55 9.10 0.10 -2.72
N ILE A 56 8.76 -0.14 -1.45
CA ILE A 56 7.46 0.21 -0.86
C ILE A 56 7.29 1.72 -0.81
N TYR A 57 8.28 2.44 -0.28
CA TYR A 57 8.28 3.90 -0.22
C TYR A 57 8.14 4.52 -1.62
N THR A 58 8.91 4.04 -2.60
CA THR A 58 8.85 4.55 -3.97
C THR A 58 7.46 4.37 -4.57
N ARG A 59 6.82 3.22 -4.34
CA ARG A 59 5.45 2.97 -4.82
C ARG A 59 4.42 3.84 -4.11
N MET A 60 4.50 3.95 -2.78
CA MET A 60 3.63 4.84 -2.00
C MET A 60 3.72 6.27 -2.49
N ASN A 61 4.94 6.80 -2.67
CA ASN A 61 5.16 8.16 -3.14
C ASN A 61 4.56 8.39 -4.54
N ARG A 62 4.68 7.40 -5.45
CA ARG A 62 4.04 7.45 -6.77
C ARG A 62 2.51 7.43 -6.65
N TRP A 63 1.96 6.57 -5.79
CA TRP A 63 0.51 6.47 -5.58
C TRP A 63 -0.09 7.72 -4.95
N SER A 64 0.61 8.31 -3.99
CA SER A 64 0.22 9.58 -3.36
C SER A 64 0.16 10.70 -4.40
N LYS A 65 1.22 10.87 -5.21
CA LYS A 65 1.26 11.88 -6.27
C LYS A 65 0.22 11.66 -7.37
N ALA A 66 -0.14 10.41 -7.64
CA ALA A 66 -1.15 10.05 -8.64
C ALA A 66 -2.60 10.07 -8.09
N GLY A 67 -2.81 10.41 -6.81
CA GLY A 67 -4.14 10.41 -6.20
C GLY A 67 -4.74 9.02 -5.93
N VAL A 68 -3.98 7.94 -6.14
CA VAL A 68 -4.43 6.56 -5.93
C VAL A 68 -4.88 6.34 -4.48
N LEU A 69 -4.12 6.86 -3.52
CA LEU A 69 -4.45 6.69 -2.10
C LEU A 69 -5.78 7.37 -1.75
N ASN A 70 -6.10 8.52 -2.35
CA ASN A 70 -7.37 9.20 -2.11
C ASN A 70 -8.55 8.33 -2.56
N GLY A 71 -8.47 7.74 -3.77
CA GLY A 71 -9.50 6.81 -4.25
C GLY A 71 -9.64 5.55 -3.38
N VAL A 72 -8.53 5.04 -2.84
CA VAL A 72 -8.56 3.93 -1.87
C VAL A 72 -9.29 4.35 -0.59
N PHE A 73 -8.96 5.51 -0.01
CA PHE A 73 -9.59 6.01 1.22
C PHE A 73 -11.09 6.28 1.03
N GLU A 74 -11.48 6.93 -0.06
CA GLU A 74 -12.88 7.20 -0.39
C GLU A 74 -13.71 5.91 -0.50
N ARG A 75 -13.14 4.84 -1.07
CA ARG A 75 -13.84 3.55 -1.16
C ARG A 75 -13.96 2.82 0.17
N LEU A 76 -13.02 3.02 1.10
CA LEU A 76 -13.09 2.41 2.43
C LEU A 76 -14.11 3.09 3.35
N GLN A 77 -14.43 4.36 3.10
CA GLN A 77 -15.36 5.15 3.92
C GLN A 77 -16.84 4.96 3.57
N ARG A 78 -17.13 4.42 2.38
CA ARG A 78 -18.50 4.07 1.99
C ARG A 78 -18.96 2.81 2.73
#